data_AF-A0A3D5W5T2-F1
#
_entry.id   AF-A0A3D5W5T2-F1
#
_cell.length_a   1.000
_cell.length_b   1.000
_cell.length_c   1.000
_cell.angle_alpha   90.00
_cell.angle_beta   90.00
_cell.angle_gamma   90.00
#
_symmetry.space_group_name_H-M   'P 1'
#
loop_
_entity.id
_entity.type
_entity.pdbx_description
1 polymer ?
#
loop_
_entity_poly.entity_id
_entity_poly.type
_entity_poly.pdbx_seq_one_letter_code
_entity_poly.pdbx_strand_id
1 'polypeptide(L)'
;APERPANPLEDRLAVLASLGCVDLVTAFDDDTPLNLILQVRPDHLVKGGDWPADDIVGADEVRANGGVVHSLPFRYQRSTSDLIARIRGA
;
A
#
# COMPACT_ATOMS: atom_id res chain seq x y z
N ALA A 1 8.98 3.11 -17.31
CA ALA A 1 8.45 3.62 -18.59
C ALA A 1 8.32 5.13 -18.45
N PRO A 2 8.55 5.92 -19.52
CA PRO A 2 8.62 7.39 -19.42
C PRO A 2 7.38 8.07 -18.82
N GLU A 3 6.23 7.39 -18.73
CA GLU A 3 4.97 7.90 -18.17
C GLU A 3 4.59 7.31 -16.79
N ARG A 4 5.53 6.72 -16.03
CA ARG A 4 5.23 6.12 -14.72
C ARG A 4 6.03 6.76 -13.58
N PRO A 5 5.41 7.02 -12.41
CA PRO A 5 3.97 6.91 -12.14
C PRO A 5 3.17 7.99 -12.91
N ALA A 6 1.88 7.71 -13.21
CA ALA A 6 1.04 8.63 -13.97
C ALA A 6 0.69 9.92 -13.19
N ASN A 7 0.59 9.81 -11.86
CA ASN A 7 0.41 10.94 -10.96
C ASN A 7 1.66 11.09 -10.08
N PRO A 8 2.14 12.32 -9.82
CA PRO A 8 3.28 12.56 -8.93
C PRO A 8 2.97 12.11 -7.49
N LEU A 9 4.01 11.99 -6.66
CA LEU A 9 3.87 11.51 -5.27
C LEU A 9 2.86 12.35 -4.47
N GLU A 10 3.00 13.68 -4.53
CA GLU A 10 2.16 14.63 -3.77
C GLU A 10 0.67 14.44 -4.05
N ASP A 11 0.29 14.29 -5.32
CA ASP A 11 -1.11 14.07 -5.73
C ASP A 11 -1.65 12.74 -5.20
N ARG A 12 -0.83 11.68 -5.23
CA ARG A 12 -1.23 10.36 -4.69
C ARG A 12 -1.46 10.41 -3.19
N LEU A 13 -0.60 11.13 -2.45
CA LEU A 13 -0.75 11.34 -1.01
C LEU A 13 -2.03 12.14 -0.71
N ALA A 14 -2.29 13.21 -1.47
CA ALA A 14 -3.48 14.05 -1.29
C ALA A 14 -4.79 13.26 -1.47
N VAL A 15 -4.88 12.40 -2.49
CA VAL A 15 -6.06 11.55 -2.70
C VAL A 15 -6.26 10.59 -1.53
N LEU A 16 -5.21 9.92 -1.05
CA LEU A 16 -5.31 9.01 0.10
C LEU A 16 -5.72 9.75 1.38
N ALA A 17 -5.15 10.94 1.62
CA ALA A 17 -5.44 11.76 2.79
C ALA A 17 -6.88 12.32 2.79
N SER A 18 -7.53 12.40 1.62
CA SER A 18 -8.92 12.84 1.50
C SER A 18 -9.96 11.79 1.90
N LEU A 19 -9.54 10.53 2.10
CA LEU A 19 -10.46 9.46 2.47
C LEU A 19 -10.85 9.58 3.94
N GLY A 20 -12.15 9.62 4.25
CA GLY A 20 -12.64 9.80 5.63
C GLY A 20 -12.28 8.67 6.62
N CYS A 21 -11.69 7.58 6.15
CA CYS A 21 -11.17 6.48 6.98
C CYS A 21 -9.64 6.50 7.17
N VAL A 22 -8.97 7.55 6.71
CA VAL A 22 -7.51 7.68 6.76
C VAL A 22 -7.15 8.84 7.69
N ASP A 23 -6.45 8.53 8.78
CA ASP A 23 -6.00 9.54 9.75
C ASP A 23 -4.65 10.18 9.36
N LEU A 24 -3.76 9.40 8.73
CA LEU A 24 -2.42 9.83 8.35
C LEU A 24 -1.94 9.10 7.11
N VAL A 25 -1.23 9.83 6.24
CA VAL A 25 -0.54 9.27 5.07
C VAL A 25 0.90 9.73 5.10
N THR A 26 1.82 8.82 4.82
CA THR A 26 3.24 9.12 4.67
C THR A 26 3.85 8.35 3.50
N ALA A 27 4.98 8.82 3.00
CA ALA A 27 5.75 8.18 1.95
C ALA A 27 7.05 7.58 2.50
N PHE A 28 7.66 6.70 1.72
CA PHE A 28 8.99 6.14 1.97
C PHE A 28 9.69 5.95 0.63
N ASP A 29 11.02 6.09 0.61
CA ASP A 29 11.84 5.99 -0.60
C ASP A 29 12.54 4.63 -0.76
N ASP A 30 12.55 3.81 0.30
CA ASP A 30 13.12 2.47 0.28
C ASP A 30 12.32 1.53 -0.64
N ASP A 31 12.99 0.50 -1.18
CA ASP A 31 12.35 -0.53 -2.02
C ASP A 31 11.19 -1.25 -1.32
N THR A 32 11.22 -1.29 0.03
CA THR A 32 10.18 -1.89 0.86
C THR A 32 9.87 -1.00 2.07
N PRO A 33 8.66 -1.09 2.64
CA PRO A 33 8.28 -0.25 3.79
C PRO A 33 8.93 -0.71 5.12
N LEU A 34 9.85 -1.68 5.13
CA LEU A 34 10.35 -2.31 6.36
C LEU A 34 10.88 -1.29 7.36
N ASN A 35 11.72 -0.34 6.92
CA ASN A 35 12.27 0.69 7.80
C ASN A 35 11.17 1.58 8.40
N LEU A 36 10.14 1.92 7.61
CA LEU A 36 9.00 2.69 8.09
C LEU A 36 8.17 1.88 9.09
N ILE A 37 7.94 0.59 8.84
CA ILE A 37 7.22 -0.31 9.76
C ILE A 37 7.97 -0.41 11.09
N LEU A 38 9.30 -0.52 11.08
CA LEU A 38 10.13 -0.57 12.29
C LEU A 38 10.11 0.74 13.10
N GLN A 39 9.94 1.88 12.44
CA GLN A 39 9.79 3.18 13.08
C GLN A 39 8.39 3.37 13.67
N VAL A 40 7.34 3.02 12.91
CA VAL A 40 5.94 3.19 13.31
C VAL A 40 5.53 2.16 14.37
N ARG A 41 6.06 0.93 14.28
CA ARG A 41 5.73 -0.21 15.15
C ARG A 41 4.22 -0.45 15.28
N PRO A 42 3.53 -0.75 14.16
CA PRO A 42 2.09 -0.88 14.20
C PRO A 42 1.66 -2.13 14.97
N ASP A 43 0.57 -2.03 15.74
CA ASP A 43 -0.10 -3.18 16.36
C ASP A 43 -0.76 -4.08 15.29
N HIS A 44 -1.14 -3.50 14.15
CA HIS A 44 -1.76 -4.21 13.04
C HIS A 44 -1.12 -3.84 11.70
N LEU A 45 -0.61 -4.84 10.98
CA LEU A 45 -0.10 -4.68 9.62
C LEU A 45 -1.08 -5.36 8.64
N VAL A 46 -1.61 -4.60 7.69
CA VAL A 46 -2.64 -5.09 6.76
C VAL A 46 -2.15 -4.97 5.33
N LYS A 47 -2.23 -6.06 4.56
CA LYS A 47 -1.99 -6.06 3.12
C LYS A 47 -3.21 -6.58 2.37
N GLY A 48 -3.64 -5.82 1.36
CA GLY A 48 -4.65 -6.28 0.40
C GLY A 48 -4.02 -7.18 -0.67
N GLY A 49 -4.69 -8.29 -0.99
CA GLY A 49 -4.32 -9.24 -2.03
C GLY A 49 -4.31 -10.68 -1.55
N ASP A 50 -3.83 -11.56 -2.43
CA ASP A 50 -3.79 -13.01 -2.20
C ASP A 50 -2.42 -13.47 -1.70
N TRP A 51 -1.77 -12.64 -0.88
CA TRP A 51 -0.45 -12.95 -0.32
C TRP A 51 -0.62 -13.76 0.97
N PRO A 52 0.14 -14.86 1.17
CA PRO A 52 0.30 -15.45 2.48
C PRO A 52 0.76 -14.39 3.47
N ALA A 53 0.20 -14.39 4.69
CA ALA A 53 0.53 -13.36 5.69
C ALA A 53 2.03 -13.36 6.04
N ASP A 54 2.70 -14.51 5.91
CA ASP A 54 4.12 -14.68 6.18
C ASP A 54 5.03 -14.10 5.09
N ASP A 55 4.50 -13.83 3.89
CA ASP A 55 5.25 -13.21 2.79
C ASP A 55 5.13 -11.68 2.80
N ILE A 56 4.40 -11.10 3.77
CA ILE A 56 4.24 -9.66 3.89
C ILE A 56 5.50 -9.06 4.54
N VAL A 57 6.15 -8.13 3.84
CA VAL A 57 7.30 -7.40 4.40
C VAL A 57 6.92 -6.73 5.72
N GLY A 58 7.71 -6.97 6.78
CA GLY A 58 7.45 -6.46 8.12
C GLY A 58 6.64 -7.41 9.01
N ALA A 59 6.22 -8.58 8.50
CA ALA A 59 5.36 -9.50 9.25
C ALA A 59 6.03 -10.06 10.51
N ASP A 60 7.28 -10.53 10.38
CA ASP A 60 8.03 -11.10 11.50
C ASP A 60 8.32 -10.04 12.57
N GLU A 61 8.67 -8.83 12.14
CA GLU A 61 8.97 -7.70 13.02
C GLU A 61 7.73 -7.26 13.80
N VAL A 62 6.58 -7.18 13.14
CA VAL A 62 5.31 -6.82 13.80
C VAL A 62 4.89 -7.91 14.80
N ARG A 63 5.00 -9.18 14.44
CA ARG A 63 4.66 -10.30 15.35
C ARG A 63 5.62 -10.38 16.53
N ALA A 64 6.91 -10.16 16.32
CA ALA A 64 7.90 -10.11 17.40
C ALA A 64 7.61 -8.98 18.40
N ASN A 65 7.00 -7.89 17.94
CA ASN A 65 6.55 -6.77 18.77
C ASN A 65 5.14 -6.98 19.37
N GLY A 66 4.52 -8.16 19.20
CA GLY A 66 3.21 -8.49 19.75
C GLY A 66 2.02 -8.05 18.89
N GLY A 67 2.26 -7.54 17.68
CA GLY A 67 1.22 -7.15 16.73
C GLY A 67 0.67 -8.30 15.89
N VAL A 68 -0.29 -7.99 15.03
CA VAL A 68 -1.01 -8.96 14.18
C VAL A 68 -0.93 -8.56 12.72
N VAL A 69 -0.68 -9.54 11.85
CA VAL A 69 -0.58 -9.36 10.40
C VAL A 69 -1.82 -9.92 9.71
N HIS A 70 -2.43 -9.13 8.84
CA HIS A 70 -3.66 -9.47 8.13
C HIS A 70 -3.44 -9.45 6.62
N SER A 71 -3.90 -10.49 5.94
CA SER A 71 -4.03 -10.52 4.49
C SER A 71 -5.51 -10.47 4.12
N LEU A 72 -5.92 -9.44 3.38
CA LEU A 72 -7.33 -9.21 3.01
C LEU A 72 -7.53 -9.42 1.51
N PRO A 73 -8.50 -10.27 1.10
CA PRO A 73 -8.76 -10.50 -0.31
C PRO A 73 -9.30 -9.24 -1.00
N PHE A 74 -8.89 -9.01 -2.25
CA PHE A 74 -9.45 -7.91 -3.05
C PHE A 74 -10.88 -8.25 -3.48
N ARG A 75 -11.87 -7.46 -3.03
CA ARG A 75 -13.27 -7.63 -3.47
C ARG A 75 -13.56 -7.12 -4.89
N TYR A 76 -12.82 -6.10 -5.35
CA TYR A 76 -13.07 -5.43 -6.63
C TYR A 76 -11.76 -5.21 -7.37
N GLN A 77 -11.58 -5.90 -8.50
CA GLN A 77 -10.44 -5.67 -9.38
C GLN A 77 -10.53 -4.27 -9.99
N ARG A 78 -9.50 -3.46 -9.76
CA ARG A 78 -9.34 -2.11 -10.33
C ARG A 78 -7.89 -1.98 -10.77
N SER A 79 -7.68 -1.77 -12.07
CA SER A 79 -6.36 -1.64 -12.69
C SER A 79 -6.20 -0.23 -13.24
N THR A 80 -5.18 0.50 -12.78
CA THR A 80 -4.83 1.80 -13.36
C THR A 80 -4.42 1.66 -14.82
N SER A 81 -3.78 0.55 -15.19
CA SER A 81 -3.42 0.26 -16.58
C SER A 81 -4.66 0.13 -17.46
N ASP A 82 -5.67 -0.60 -17.01
CA ASP A 82 -6.91 -0.85 -17.79
C ASP A 82 -7.74 0.43 -17.89
N LEU A 83 -7.76 1.24 -16.82
CA LEU A 83 -8.40 2.55 -16.83
C LEU A 83 -7.77 3.47 -17.89
N ILE A 84 -6.43 3.53 -17.92
CA ILE A 84 -5.71 4.34 -18.92
C ILE A 84 -5.93 3.79 -20.33
N ALA A 85 -5.90 2.47 -20.53
CA ALA A 85 -6.18 1.85 -21.82
C ALA A 85 -7.58 2.23 -22.34
N ARG A 86 -8.59 2.12 -21.47
CA ARG A 86 -9.97 2.52 -21.77
C ARG A 86 -10.09 4.00 -22.15
N ILE A 87 -9.36 4.89 -21.48
CA ILE A 87 -9.33 6.33 -21.81
C ILE A 87 -8.67 6.56 -23.18
N ARG A 88 -7.62 5.80 -23.50
CA ARG A 88 -6.90 5.89 -24.79
C ARG A 88 -7.65 5.23 -25.95
N GLY A 89 -8.77 4.57 -25.69
CA GLY A 89 -9.57 3.86 -26.70
C GLY A 89 -8.88 2.61 -27.26
N ALA A 90 -7.98 2.01 -26.48
CA ALA A 90 -7.29 0.75 -26.80
C ALA A 90 -8.04 -0.46 -26.23
#